data_AF-A0A378ARL9-F1
#
_entry.id   AF-A0A378ARL9-F1
#
_cell.length_a   1.000
_cell.length_b   1.000
_cell.length_c   1.000
_cell.angle_alpha   90.00
_cell.angle_beta   90.00
_cell.angle_gamma   90.00
#
_symmetry.space_group_name_H-M   'P 1'
#
loop_
_entity.id
_entity.type
_entity.pdbx_description
1 polymer ?
#
loop_
_entity_poly.entity_id
_entity_poly.type
_entity_poly.pdbx_seq_one_letter_code
_entity_poly.pdbx_strand_id
1 'polypeptide(L)'
;MIGANHLPESLRLRMAQSPLAVVEDPFDVRLERLREEYFDRMYRDFIAAYGEEKGWQAYGEYLHHGLFAIRRRLGLQRFAQLTERLDEALVQQQRTASTEAHFAWLVPLLEEYYDPMYRYQLGKKAGKILFRGSWQEVAAWLAK
;
A
#
# COMPACT_ATOMS: atom_id res chain seq x y z
N MET A 1 2.25 17.50 0.92
CA MET A 1 2.89 16.77 2.04
C MET A 1 2.87 15.30 1.66
N ILE A 2 4.01 14.63 1.64
CA ILE A 2 4.09 13.17 1.52
C ILE A 2 4.55 12.71 2.91
N GLY A 3 3.61 12.26 3.76
CA GLY A 3 3.92 11.93 5.16
C GLY A 3 4.42 13.13 5.99
N ALA A 4 5.24 12.85 7.01
CA ALA A 4 5.81 13.85 7.92
C ALA A 4 7.04 14.61 7.37
N ASN A 5 7.52 14.24 6.17
CA ASN A 5 8.72 14.82 5.58
C ASN A 5 8.38 16.08 4.77
N HIS A 6 9.01 17.20 5.11
CA HIS A 6 8.83 18.46 4.38
C HIS A 6 9.73 18.48 3.15
N LEU A 7 9.11 18.56 1.96
CA LEU A 7 9.86 18.79 0.72
C LEU A 7 10.37 20.23 0.69
N PRO A 8 11.60 20.50 0.22
CA PRO A 8 12.05 21.86 -0.03
C PRO A 8 11.02 22.63 -0.85
N GLU A 9 10.79 23.90 -0.51
CA GLU A 9 9.73 24.69 -1.12
C GLU A 9 9.88 24.79 -2.64
N SER A 10 11.11 24.98 -3.12
CA SER A 10 11.43 25.00 -4.54
C SER A 10 10.93 23.75 -5.27
N LEU A 11 11.13 22.57 -4.67
CA LEU A 11 10.67 21.31 -5.24
C LEU A 11 9.13 21.19 -5.15
N ARG A 12 8.52 21.57 -4.03
CA ARG A 12 7.07 21.56 -3.84
C ARG A 12 6.35 22.41 -4.90
N LEU A 13 6.86 23.62 -5.16
CA LEU A 13 6.29 24.53 -6.16
C LEU A 13 6.41 23.96 -7.57
N ARG A 14 7.58 23.42 -7.94
CA ARG A 14 7.75 22.77 -9.25
C ARG A 14 6.84 21.56 -9.40
N MET A 15 6.75 20.68 -8.41
CA MET A 15 5.86 19.50 -8.45
C MET A 15 4.39 19.90 -8.57
N ALA A 16 3.98 21.00 -7.94
CA ALA A 16 2.61 21.48 -8.04
C ALA A 16 2.25 21.93 -9.46
N GLN A 17 3.21 22.39 -10.25
CA GLN A 17 3.01 22.91 -11.61
C GLN A 17 3.31 21.88 -12.71
N SER A 18 4.07 20.82 -12.38
CA SER A 18 4.53 19.84 -13.35
C SER A 18 3.38 19.03 -13.97
N PRO A 19 3.49 18.63 -15.24
CA PRO A 19 2.61 17.64 -15.84
C PRO A 19 2.76 16.28 -15.15
N LEU A 20 1.74 15.43 -15.31
CA LEU A 20 1.64 14.13 -14.67
C LEU A 20 1.49 13.03 -15.74
N ALA A 21 2.27 11.96 -15.57
CA ALA A 21 1.95 10.66 -16.13
C ALA A 21 1.46 9.77 -14.99
N VAL A 22 0.37 9.04 -15.21
CA VAL A 22 -0.25 8.19 -14.19
C VAL A 22 -0.06 6.73 -14.55
N VAL A 23 0.58 5.98 -13.64
CA VAL A 23 0.64 4.52 -13.72
C VAL A 23 -0.68 3.95 -13.20
N GLU A 24 -1.40 3.25 -14.07
CA GLU A 24 -2.66 2.56 -13.78
C GLU A 24 -2.53 1.09 -14.15
N ASP A 25 -1.76 0.36 -13.34
CA ASP A 25 -1.65 -1.09 -13.47
C ASP A 25 -2.98 -1.79 -13.12
N PRO A 26 -3.25 -2.95 -13.74
CA PRO A 26 -4.35 -3.83 -13.36
C PRO A 26 -4.37 -4.15 -11.86
N PHE A 27 -5.56 -4.39 -11.30
CA PHE A 27 -5.73 -4.58 -9.86
C PHE A 27 -4.96 -5.79 -9.31
N ASP A 28 -5.01 -6.91 -10.03
CA ASP A 28 -4.25 -8.14 -9.77
C ASP A 28 -2.73 -7.90 -9.73
N VAL A 29 -2.20 -7.14 -10.69
CA VAL A 29 -0.77 -6.77 -10.73
C VAL A 29 -0.39 -5.93 -9.51
N ARG A 30 -1.24 -4.96 -9.11
CA ARG A 30 -1.01 -4.16 -7.90
C ARG A 30 -1.07 -5.02 -6.64
N LEU A 31 -2.01 -5.96 -6.59
CA LEU A 31 -2.23 -6.82 -5.43
C LEU A 31 -1.04 -7.76 -5.20
N GLU A 32 -0.54 -8.41 -6.26
CA GLU A 32 0.64 -9.27 -6.17
C GLU A 32 1.89 -8.49 -5.76
N ARG A 33 2.12 -7.31 -6.33
CA ARG A 33 3.24 -6.45 -5.93
C ARG A 33 3.18 -6.10 -4.44
N LEU A 34 1.98 -5.78 -3.93
CA LEU A 34 1.80 -5.47 -2.52
C LEU A 34 2.00 -6.71 -1.62
N ARG A 35 1.59 -7.91 -2.08
CA ARG A 35 1.85 -9.18 -1.38
C ARG A 35 3.36 -9.42 -1.23
N GLU A 36 4.10 -9.26 -2.32
CA GLU A 36 5.55 -9.45 -2.33
C GLU A 36 6.27 -8.46 -1.41
N GLU A 37 5.90 -7.17 -1.48
CA GLU A 37 6.55 -6.11 -0.71
C GLU A 37 6.23 -6.17 0.78
N TYR A 38 4.94 -6.26 1.14
CA TYR A 38 4.49 -6.10 2.52
C TYR A 38 4.31 -7.40 3.29
N PHE A 39 4.22 -8.54 2.60
CA PHE A 39 4.09 -9.84 3.28
C PHE A 39 5.33 -10.68 3.07
N ASP A 40 5.66 -11.08 1.84
CA ASP A 40 6.78 -12.01 1.60
C ASP A 40 8.12 -11.42 2.03
N ARG A 41 8.42 -10.20 1.57
CA ARG A 41 9.70 -9.54 1.86
C ARG A 41 9.77 -9.08 3.32
N MET A 42 8.74 -8.40 3.82
CA MET A 42 8.76 -7.94 5.21
C MET A 42 8.86 -9.09 6.20
N TYR A 43 8.11 -10.18 5.99
CA TYR A 43 8.25 -11.39 6.80
C TYR A 43 9.72 -11.85 6.84
N ARG A 44 10.35 -12.05 5.67
CA ARG A 44 11.76 -12.46 5.58
C ARG A 44 12.69 -11.48 6.30
N ASP A 45 12.49 -10.18 6.10
CA ASP A 45 13.35 -9.14 6.68
C ASP A 45 13.24 -9.11 8.22
N PHE A 46 12.03 -9.27 8.78
CA PHE A 46 11.83 -9.36 10.23
C PHE A 46 12.43 -10.64 10.83
N ILE A 47 12.24 -11.79 10.19
CA ILE A 47 12.86 -13.04 10.65
C ILE A 47 14.38 -12.94 10.60
N ALA A 48 14.94 -12.41 9.52
CA ALA A 48 16.39 -12.24 9.37
C ALA A 48 16.98 -11.28 10.42
N ALA A 49 16.25 -10.23 10.78
CA ALA A 49 16.72 -9.22 11.74
C ALA A 49 16.60 -9.67 13.21
N TYR A 50 15.53 -10.39 13.57
CA TYR A 50 15.19 -10.65 14.98
C TYR A 50 15.13 -12.13 15.36
N GLY A 51 15.31 -13.06 14.40
CA GLY A 51 15.10 -14.50 14.60
C GLY A 51 13.63 -14.89 14.46
N GLU A 52 13.33 -16.20 14.50
CA GLU A 52 11.99 -16.72 14.19
C GLU A 52 10.89 -16.18 15.12
N GLU A 53 11.03 -16.40 16.43
CA GLU A 53 9.97 -16.06 17.39
C GLU A 53 9.76 -14.54 17.53
N LYS A 54 10.84 -13.79 17.75
CA LYS A 54 10.77 -12.32 17.88
C LYS A 54 10.47 -11.64 16.56
N GLY A 55 10.97 -12.17 15.45
CA GLY A 55 10.66 -11.66 14.11
C GLY A 55 9.20 -11.83 13.76
N TRP A 56 8.60 -12.97 14.09
CA TRP A 56 7.17 -13.21 13.89
C TRP A 56 6.32 -12.20 14.67
N GLN A 57 6.62 -12.00 15.95
CA GLN A 57 5.92 -11.02 16.80
C GLN A 57 6.05 -9.60 16.23
N ALA A 58 7.28 -9.18 15.90
CA ALA A 58 7.54 -7.85 15.34
C ALA A 58 6.86 -7.62 13.98
N TYR A 59 6.79 -8.65 13.13
CA TYR A 59 6.09 -8.61 11.85
C TYR A 59 4.57 -8.42 12.03
N GLY A 60 3.96 -9.21 12.94
CA GLY A 60 2.55 -9.05 13.28
C GLY A 60 2.24 -7.65 13.83
N GLU A 61 3.04 -7.18 14.79
CA GLU A 61 2.91 -5.83 15.36
C GLU A 61 3.05 -4.74 14.30
N TYR A 62 3.97 -4.89 13.35
CA TYR A 62 4.14 -3.95 12.24
C TYR A 62 2.87 -3.83 11.40
N LEU A 63 2.24 -4.95 11.02
CA LEU A 63 0.99 -4.93 10.24
C LEU A 63 -0.16 -4.32 11.04
N HIS A 64 -0.32 -4.69 12.31
CA HIS A 64 -1.33 -4.09 13.19
C HIS A 64 -1.13 -2.60 13.37
N HIS A 65 0.11 -2.15 13.53
CA HIS A 65 0.44 -0.73 13.64
C HIS A 65 0.06 0.04 12.38
N GLY A 66 0.36 -0.51 11.20
CA GLY A 66 -0.03 0.06 9.91
C GLY A 66 -1.54 0.23 9.79
N LEU A 67 -2.32 -0.80 10.14
CA LEU A 67 -3.78 -0.74 10.11
C LEU A 67 -4.35 0.24 11.15
N PHE A 68 -3.75 0.28 12.35
CA PHE A 68 -4.14 1.20 13.42
C PHE A 68 -3.92 2.66 13.04
N ALA A 69 -2.83 2.98 12.34
CA ALA A 69 -2.50 4.35 11.92
C ALA A 69 -3.59 5.00 11.06
N ILE A 70 -4.40 4.19 10.35
CA ILE A 70 -5.49 4.64 9.48
C ILE A 70 -6.88 4.45 10.10
N ARG A 71 -6.98 3.93 11.33
CA ARG A 71 -8.25 3.65 12.05
C ARG A 71 -9.25 4.80 12.04
N ARG A 72 -8.79 6.04 12.24
CA ARG A 72 -9.67 7.23 12.25
C ARG A 72 -10.41 7.43 10.93
N ARG A 73 -9.79 7.04 9.81
CA ARG A 73 -10.37 7.18 8.46
C ARG A 73 -11.24 5.98 8.09
N LEU A 74 -10.90 4.79 8.60
CA LEU A 74 -11.70 3.57 8.43
C LEU A 74 -13.00 3.61 9.23
N GLY A 75 -12.99 4.25 10.40
CA GLY A 75 -14.06 4.14 11.39
C GLY A 75 -13.95 2.86 12.22
N LEU A 76 -14.61 2.81 13.37
CA LEU A 76 -14.44 1.73 14.36
C LEU A 76 -14.89 0.36 13.83
N GLN A 77 -16.04 0.29 13.15
CA GLN A 77 -16.58 -0.97 12.65
C GLN A 77 -15.67 -1.61 11.60
N ARG A 78 -15.25 -0.84 10.59
CA ARG A 78 -14.39 -1.35 9.51
C ARG A 78 -12.99 -1.70 10.03
N PHE A 79 -12.45 -0.87 10.92
CA PHE A 79 -11.18 -1.18 11.56
C PHE A 79 -11.23 -2.52 12.32
N ALA A 80 -12.29 -2.79 13.08
CA ALA A 80 -12.47 -4.06 13.78
C ALA A 80 -12.51 -5.24 12.80
N GLN A 81 -13.32 -5.15 11.74
CA GLN A 81 -13.43 -6.19 10.71
C GLN A 81 -12.10 -6.48 10.00
N LEU A 82 -11.34 -5.44 9.65
CA LEU A 82 -10.03 -5.63 9.00
C LEU A 82 -8.99 -6.18 9.97
N THR A 83 -9.08 -5.84 11.26
CA THR A 83 -8.17 -6.37 12.29
C THR A 83 -8.39 -7.86 12.50
N GLU A 84 -9.66 -8.29 12.61
CA GLU A 84 -10.01 -9.72 12.73
C GLU A 84 -9.48 -10.55 11.55
N ARG A 85 -9.65 -10.04 10.32
CA ARG A 85 -9.12 -10.71 9.11
C ARG A 85 -7.60 -10.72 9.06
N LEU A 86 -6.94 -9.70 9.61
CA LEU A 86 -5.48 -9.68 9.74
C LEU A 86 -5.02 -10.75 10.74
N ASP A 87 -5.69 -10.86 11.90
CA ASP A 87 -5.40 -11.90 12.90
C ASP A 87 -5.54 -13.31 12.31
N GLU A 88 -6.63 -13.57 11.59
CA GLU A 88 -6.85 -14.83 10.88
C GLU A 88 -5.75 -15.12 9.83
N ALA A 89 -5.39 -14.11 9.05
CA ALA A 89 -4.35 -14.24 8.04
C ALA A 89 -2.98 -14.57 8.64
N LEU A 90 -2.61 -13.93 9.75
CA LEU A 90 -1.37 -14.22 10.48
C LEU A 90 -1.36 -15.67 10.97
N VAL A 91 -2.46 -16.15 11.56
CA VAL A 91 -2.56 -17.55 12.00
C VAL A 91 -2.41 -18.52 10.83
N GLN A 92 -3.02 -18.22 9.67
CA GLN A 92 -2.89 -19.07 8.48
C GLN A 92 -1.46 -19.06 7.92
N GLN A 93 -0.83 -17.90 7.82
CA GLN A 93 0.55 -17.78 7.36
C GLN A 93 1.50 -18.54 8.28
N GLN A 94 1.32 -18.47 9.60
CA GLN A 94 2.15 -19.21 10.54
C GLN A 94 2.06 -20.73 10.35
N ARG A 95 0.88 -21.23 9.98
CA ARG A 95 0.61 -22.67 9.82
C ARG A 95 1.02 -23.21 8.46
N THR A 96 0.94 -22.39 7.42
CA THR A 96 1.03 -22.85 6.02
C THR A 96 2.18 -22.22 5.24
N ALA A 97 2.84 -21.21 5.79
CA ALA A 97 3.78 -20.32 5.11
C ALA A 97 3.19 -19.55 3.90
N SER A 98 1.89 -19.66 3.62
CA SER A 98 1.22 -18.92 2.55
C SER A 98 0.80 -17.53 3.01
N THR A 99 1.02 -16.52 2.17
CA THR A 99 0.56 -15.14 2.40
C THR A 99 -0.79 -14.83 1.76
N GLU A 100 -1.41 -15.77 1.03
CA GLU A 100 -2.66 -15.53 0.30
C GLU A 100 -3.81 -15.08 1.21
N ALA A 101 -3.84 -15.58 2.46
CA ALA A 101 -4.86 -15.21 3.43
C ALA A 101 -4.91 -13.70 3.72
N HIS A 102 -3.79 -12.99 3.51
CA HIS A 102 -3.74 -11.53 3.71
C HIS A 102 -4.59 -10.75 2.68
N PHE A 103 -4.97 -11.37 1.56
CA PHE A 103 -5.91 -10.74 0.61
C PHE A 103 -7.27 -10.44 1.23
N ALA A 104 -7.70 -11.21 2.23
CA ALA A 104 -8.98 -11.02 2.90
C ALA A 104 -9.15 -9.63 3.53
N TRP A 105 -8.05 -9.00 3.97
CA TRP A 105 -8.05 -7.64 4.51
C TRP A 105 -7.38 -6.62 3.60
N LEU A 106 -6.43 -7.04 2.74
CA LEU A 106 -5.76 -6.12 1.80
C LEU A 106 -6.71 -5.63 0.69
N VAL A 107 -7.50 -6.52 0.08
CA VAL A 107 -8.44 -6.15 -1.00
C VAL A 107 -9.44 -5.08 -0.56
N PRO A 108 -10.25 -5.28 0.50
CA PRO A 108 -11.19 -4.25 0.95
C PRO A 108 -10.47 -2.96 1.39
N LEU A 109 -9.28 -3.07 2.00
CA LEU A 109 -8.49 -1.90 2.35
C LEU A 109 -8.10 -1.06 1.11
N LEU A 110 -7.73 -1.71 0.00
CA LEU A 110 -7.43 -1.02 -1.25
C LEU A 110 -8.68 -0.39 -1.85
N GLU A 111 -9.74 -1.17 -2.07
CA GLU A 111 -10.93 -0.74 -2.79
C GLU A 111 -11.73 0.34 -2.06
N GLU A 112 -11.78 0.28 -0.72
CA GLU A 112 -12.68 1.10 0.08
C GLU A 112 -11.98 2.32 0.70
N TYR A 113 -10.66 2.28 0.85
CA TYR A 113 -9.90 3.35 1.49
C TYR A 113 -8.86 3.99 0.56
N TYR A 114 -7.92 3.22 0.02
CA TYR A 114 -6.83 3.78 -0.78
C TYR A 114 -7.28 4.24 -2.17
N ASP A 115 -7.95 3.37 -2.95
CA ASP A 115 -8.36 3.66 -4.32
C ASP A 115 -9.31 4.87 -4.42
N PRO A 116 -10.32 5.05 -3.55
CA PRO A 116 -11.16 6.25 -3.56
C PRO A 116 -10.38 7.51 -3.22
N MET A 117 -9.46 7.44 -2.24
CA MET A 117 -8.59 8.56 -1.88
C MET A 117 -7.69 8.96 -3.05
N TYR A 118 -7.05 8.00 -3.73
CA TYR A 118 -6.20 8.27 -4.88
C TYR A 118 -6.97 8.82 -6.06
N ARG A 119 -8.13 8.24 -6.40
CA ARG A 119 -9.03 8.75 -7.46
C ARG A 119 -9.44 10.19 -7.20
N TYR A 120 -9.84 10.51 -5.97
CA TYR A 120 -10.19 11.89 -5.58
C TYR A 120 -9.01 12.86 -5.73
N GLN A 121 -7.81 12.46 -5.29
CA GLN A 121 -6.61 13.29 -5.39
C GLN A 121 -6.15 13.50 -6.84
N LEU A 122 -6.26 12.46 -7.68
CA LEU A 122 -5.96 12.54 -9.12
C LEU A 122 -6.98 13.41 -9.84
N GLY A 123 -8.26 13.31 -9.50
CA GLY A 123 -9.33 14.15 -10.06
C GLY A 123 -9.08 15.65 -9.91
N LYS A 124 -8.53 16.08 -8.77
CA LYS A 124 -8.12 17.49 -8.55
C LYS A 124 -7.00 17.98 -9.47
N LYS A 125 -6.28 17.05 -10.11
CA LYS A 125 -5.15 17.33 -11.00
C LYS A 125 -5.41 16.87 -12.43
N ALA A 126 -6.66 16.55 -12.79
CA ALA A 126 -6.99 15.96 -14.09
C ALA A 126 -6.46 16.78 -15.27
N GLY A 127 -6.54 18.12 -15.20
CA GLY A 127 -6.01 19.01 -16.26
C GLY A 127 -4.48 19.03 -16.42
N LYS A 128 -3.73 18.30 -15.59
CA LYS A 128 -2.26 18.16 -15.68
C LYS A 128 -1.83 16.77 -16.14
N ILE A 129 -2.75 15.83 -16.30
CA ILE A 129 -2.44 14.46 -16.72
C ILE A 129 -2.22 14.48 -18.23
N LEU A 130 -0.99 14.20 -18.66
CA LEU A 130 -0.61 14.11 -20.08
C LEU A 130 -0.70 12.68 -20.61
N PHE A 131 -0.54 11.69 -19.74
CA PHE A 131 -0.52 10.29 -20.12
C PHE A 131 -0.98 9.39 -18.97
N ARG A 132 -1.54 8.23 -19.33
CA ARG A 132 -2.03 7.22 -18.42
C ARG A 132 -1.91 5.85 -19.07
N GLY A 133 -1.36 4.89 -18.33
CA GLY A 133 -1.20 3.51 -18.80
C GLY A 133 -0.54 2.65 -17.73
N SER A 134 -0.29 1.38 -18.06
CA SER A 134 0.54 0.49 -17.26
C SER A 134 1.94 1.06 -17.02
N TRP A 135 2.67 0.48 -16.06
CA TRP A 135 4.06 0.87 -15.81
C TRP A 135 4.89 0.89 -17.10
N GLN A 136 4.72 -0.13 -17.96
CA GLN A 136 5.50 -0.30 -19.19
C GLN A 136 5.20 0.81 -20.20
N GLU A 137 3.93 1.17 -20.35
CA GLU A 137 3.50 2.23 -21.27
C GLU A 137 3.96 3.61 -20.79
N VAL A 138 3.88 3.87 -19.48
CA VAL A 138 4.36 5.13 -18.90
C VAL A 138 5.88 5.24 -19.05
N ALA A 139 6.63 4.17 -18.79
CA ALA A 139 8.08 4.14 -18.96
C ALA A 139 8.48 4.39 -20.43
N ALA A 140 7.79 3.73 -21.37
CA ALA A 140 8.01 3.93 -22.80
C ALA A 140 7.65 5.35 -23.26
N TRP A 141 6.64 5.98 -22.65
CA TRP A 141 6.27 7.36 -22.92
C TRP A 141 7.31 8.36 -22.40
N LEU A 142 7.88 8.12 -21.21
CA LEU A 142 8.92 8.96 -20.61
C LEU A 142 10.28 8.87 -21.29
N ALA A 143 10.55 7.77 -22.00
CA ALA A 143 11.80 7.56 -22.73
C ALA A 143 11.83 8.27 -24.11
N LYS A 144 10.75 8.95 -24.49
CA LYS A 144 10.64 9.76 -25.72
C LYS A 144 11.04 11.20 -25.45
#